data_AF-A0A7S1XT62-F1
#
_entry.id   AF-A0A7S1XT62-F1
#
_cell.length_a   1.000
_cell.length_b   1.000
_cell.length_c   1.000
_cell.angle_alpha   90.00
_cell.angle_beta   90.00
_cell.angle_gamma   90.00
#
_symmetry.space_group_name_H-M   'P 1'
#
loop_
_entity.id
_entity.type
_entity.pdbx_description
1 polymer ?
#
loop_
_entity_poly.entity_id
_entity_poly.type
_entity_poly.pdbx_seq_one_letter_code
_entity_poly.pdbx_strand_id
1 'polypeptide(L)'
;MPVGGALKLKGGDALHEVKKKKKKKRQRSETTDETSSEAADETKVDGSPSAEAAPSGQLKVEVRPEEEEEEPVLRPVRGVGYIASSGTVLSGYGTAFTKELRHGDQIIITHPTTLMEESRMVRMLLSDMSCAIDAPFSSDLLSSTSFRYIRMPKQEEETEETRAAKKRRNDAEEEGSALGTYAGNLGTTVTKRVKKAGAYGGYKIITESSDRELTRSEMLEVRSKAKGDRHCY
;
A
#
# COMPACT_ATOMS: atom_id res chain seq x y z
N MET A 1 -53.02 16.69 3.07
CA MET A 1 -52.82 17.31 1.74
C MET A 1 -51.69 18.33 1.86
N PRO A 2 -50.43 18.03 1.52
CA PRO A 2 -49.39 19.05 1.45
C PRO A 2 -49.41 19.75 0.08
N VAL A 3 -49.56 21.07 0.11
CA VAL A 3 -49.63 21.96 -1.07
C VAL A 3 -48.19 22.34 -1.44
N GLY A 4 -47.60 21.66 -2.42
CA GLY A 4 -46.26 21.96 -2.93
C GLY A 4 -46.28 23.04 -4.00
N GLY A 5 -46.10 24.31 -3.61
CA GLY A 5 -45.94 25.43 -4.54
C GLY A 5 -44.51 25.51 -5.08
N ALA A 6 -44.33 25.45 -6.39
CA ALA A 6 -43.04 25.62 -7.06
C ALA A 6 -42.66 27.12 -7.15
N LEU A 7 -41.53 27.49 -6.54
CA LEU A 7 -40.93 28.82 -6.67
C LEU A 7 -40.35 29.01 -8.08
N LYS A 8 -40.87 30.00 -8.82
CA LYS A 8 -40.30 30.47 -10.10
C LYS A 8 -39.47 31.74 -9.85
N LEU A 9 -38.16 31.65 -10.11
CA LEU A 9 -37.26 32.81 -10.13
C LEU A 9 -37.48 33.59 -11.44
N LYS A 10 -37.70 34.89 -11.32
CA LYS A 10 -37.96 35.81 -12.43
C LYS A 10 -36.62 36.35 -12.93
N GLY A 11 -36.00 35.63 -13.85
CA GLY A 11 -34.73 35.98 -14.49
C GLY A 11 -34.32 34.84 -15.40
N GLY A 12 -34.58 34.98 -16.70
CA GLY A 12 -34.43 33.92 -17.67
C GLY A 12 -32.97 33.59 -17.92
N ASP A 13 -32.52 32.48 -17.34
CA ASP A 13 -31.43 31.65 -17.86
C ASP A 13 -31.76 30.19 -17.56
N ALA A 14 -31.89 29.38 -18.60
CA ALA A 14 -32.21 27.96 -18.47
C ALA A 14 -31.00 27.20 -17.89
N LEU A 15 -31.16 26.65 -16.68
CA LEU A 15 -30.17 25.75 -16.08
C LEU A 15 -30.12 24.44 -16.88
N HIS A 16 -29.05 24.27 -17.67
CA HIS A 16 -28.78 23.03 -18.38
C HIS A 16 -28.37 21.94 -17.37
N GLU A 17 -29.11 20.83 -17.31
CA GLU A 17 -28.79 19.68 -16.46
C GLU A 17 -27.43 19.08 -16.84
N VAL A 18 -26.46 19.18 -15.92
CA VAL A 18 -25.16 18.52 -16.04
C VAL A 18 -25.34 17.04 -15.71
N LYS A 19 -25.47 16.19 -16.73
CA LYS A 19 -25.43 14.72 -16.58
C LYS A 19 -24.06 14.29 -16.06
N LYS A 20 -23.99 13.87 -14.78
CA LYS A 20 -22.82 13.25 -14.16
C LYS A 20 -22.48 11.94 -14.89
N LYS A 21 -21.39 11.91 -15.66
CA LYS A 21 -20.87 10.67 -16.27
C LYS A 21 -20.25 9.78 -15.19
N LYS A 22 -20.83 8.59 -15.01
CA LYS A 22 -20.40 7.54 -14.08
C LYS A 22 -19.05 6.95 -14.55
N LYS A 23 -18.05 6.97 -13.65
CA LYS A 23 -16.68 6.47 -13.86
C LYS A 23 -16.71 4.93 -14.00
N LYS A 24 -16.41 4.39 -15.18
CA LYS A 24 -16.36 2.94 -15.46
C LYS A 24 -15.05 2.37 -14.91
N LYS A 25 -15.14 1.61 -13.82
CA LYS A 25 -14.05 0.83 -13.21
C LYS A 25 -13.65 -0.28 -14.19
N ARG A 26 -12.43 -0.24 -14.73
CA ARG A 26 -11.84 -1.33 -15.52
C ARG A 26 -11.43 -2.43 -14.55
N GLN A 27 -12.14 -3.56 -14.60
CA GLN A 27 -11.71 -4.81 -13.96
C GLN A 27 -10.60 -5.43 -14.80
N ARG A 28 -9.56 -5.87 -14.09
CA ARG A 28 -8.38 -6.58 -14.57
C ARG A 28 -8.81 -8.01 -14.88
N SER A 29 -8.61 -8.45 -16.11
CA SER A 29 -8.86 -9.82 -16.56
C SER A 29 -7.79 -10.75 -16.00
N GLU A 30 -8.23 -11.72 -15.21
CA GLU A 30 -7.48 -12.95 -14.90
C GLU A 30 -7.53 -13.86 -16.12
N THR A 31 -6.35 -14.22 -16.62
CA THR A 31 -6.13 -15.33 -17.55
C THR A 31 -5.85 -16.57 -16.72
N THR A 32 -6.83 -17.45 -16.61
CA THR A 32 -6.68 -18.84 -16.19
C THR A 32 -6.79 -19.71 -17.43
N ASP A 33 -5.68 -20.33 -17.81
CA ASP A 33 -5.61 -21.41 -18.80
C ASP A 33 -6.33 -22.65 -18.24
N GLU A 34 -7.40 -23.06 -18.91
CA GLU A 34 -7.98 -24.40 -18.76
C GLU A 34 -7.40 -25.29 -19.85
N THR A 35 -6.63 -26.31 -19.45
CA THR A 35 -6.48 -27.55 -20.21
C THR A 35 -7.25 -28.63 -19.47
N SER A 36 -8.43 -28.97 -19.99
CA SER A 36 -9.17 -30.18 -19.62
C SER A 36 -9.57 -30.92 -20.89
N SER A 37 -9.16 -32.19 -20.96
CA SER A 37 -9.62 -33.17 -21.93
C SER A 37 -10.28 -34.31 -21.14
N GLU A 38 -11.57 -34.51 -21.39
CA GLU A 38 -12.28 -35.78 -21.69
C GLU A 38 -11.58 -37.10 -21.29
N ALA A 39 -12.23 -38.17 -20.84
CA ALA A 39 -13.63 -38.60 -20.64
C ALA A 39 -13.60 -40.01 -19.98
N ALA A 40 -14.79 -40.62 -19.80
CA ALA A 40 -15.07 -42.03 -19.41
C ALA A 40 -15.09 -42.28 -17.88
N ASP A 41 -16.02 -43.02 -17.28
CA ASP A 41 -17.15 -43.84 -17.71
C ASP A 41 -17.98 -44.18 -16.45
N GLU A 42 -19.21 -44.65 -16.64
CA GLU A 42 -20.24 -44.89 -15.63
C GLU A 42 -19.91 -46.01 -14.63
N THR A 43 -20.44 -45.96 -13.40
CA THR A 43 -21.41 -46.95 -12.87
C THR A 43 -21.79 -46.72 -11.40
N LYS A 44 -22.98 -47.22 -11.07
CA LYS A 44 -23.82 -47.03 -9.89
C LYS A 44 -23.64 -48.18 -8.89
N VAL A 45 -24.10 -47.98 -7.65
CA VAL A 45 -24.76 -48.93 -6.71
C VAL A 45 -24.17 -48.97 -5.29
N ASP A 46 -25.12 -48.92 -4.34
CA ASP A 46 -25.13 -48.88 -2.88
C ASP A 46 -24.27 -49.87 -2.09
N GLY A 47 -24.00 -49.52 -0.81
CA GLY A 47 -23.91 -50.49 0.29
C GLY A 47 -22.75 -50.31 1.27
N SER A 48 -22.99 -49.67 2.41
CA SER A 48 -22.32 -49.95 3.70
C SER A 48 -22.67 -51.38 4.18
N PRO A 49 -21.84 -52.14 4.95
CA PRO A 49 -21.25 -51.71 6.23
C PRO A 49 -19.89 -52.34 6.66
N SER A 50 -19.33 -51.78 7.75
CA SER A 50 -18.53 -52.34 8.86
C SER A 50 -17.41 -53.41 8.68
N ALA A 51 -16.31 -53.09 9.39
CA ALA A 51 -15.47 -53.94 10.27
C ALA A 51 -14.09 -54.40 9.78
N GLU A 52 -13.10 -54.04 10.63
CA GLU A 52 -11.87 -54.73 11.05
C GLU A 52 -10.93 -55.38 10.03
N ALA A 53 -9.68 -54.90 9.97
CA ALA A 53 -8.45 -55.65 10.29
C ALA A 53 -7.17 -54.99 9.71
N ALA A 54 -6.19 -54.71 10.57
CA ALA A 54 -4.76 -54.61 10.22
C ALA A 54 -4.17 -56.05 10.09
N PRO A 55 -2.89 -56.32 9.72
CA PRO A 55 -1.75 -55.42 9.49
C PRO A 55 -0.81 -55.80 8.32
N SER A 56 0.29 -55.04 8.21
CA SER A 56 1.64 -55.40 7.70
C SER A 56 1.96 -55.18 6.21
N GLY A 57 2.96 -54.33 5.98
CA GLY A 57 3.57 -54.05 4.68
C GLY A 57 4.53 -52.85 4.78
N GLN A 58 5.64 -53.02 5.51
CA GLN A 58 6.67 -51.99 5.68
C GLN A 58 7.42 -51.79 4.35
N LEU A 59 7.22 -50.63 3.70
CA LEU A 59 8.10 -50.12 2.66
C LEU A 59 8.94 -49.00 3.28
N LYS A 60 10.22 -49.30 3.46
CA LYS A 60 11.27 -48.40 3.92
C LYS A 60 11.58 -47.40 2.80
N VAL A 61 11.00 -46.22 2.88
CA VAL A 61 11.37 -45.07 2.04
C VAL A 61 12.43 -44.29 2.81
N GLU A 62 13.68 -44.38 2.34
CA GLU A 62 14.75 -43.47 2.75
C GLU A 62 14.41 -42.07 2.24
N VAL A 63 13.91 -41.23 3.15
CA VAL A 63 13.70 -39.81 2.90
C VAL A 63 15.06 -39.12 3.00
N ARG A 64 15.52 -38.66 1.85
CA ARG A 64 16.59 -37.68 1.66
C ARG A 64 16.23 -36.44 2.50
N PRO A 65 17.11 -35.86 3.32
CA PRO A 65 16.77 -34.62 4.01
C PRO A 65 16.68 -33.52 2.95
N GLU A 66 15.44 -33.20 2.58
CA GLU A 66 15.11 -31.91 1.99
C GLU A 66 15.29 -30.89 3.11
N GLU A 67 16.15 -29.91 2.87
CA GLU A 67 16.34 -28.77 3.75
C GLU A 67 15.01 -27.99 3.76
N GLU A 68 14.10 -28.39 4.64
CA GLU A 68 12.93 -27.60 4.99
C GLU A 68 13.48 -26.29 5.56
N GLU A 69 13.25 -25.19 4.84
CA GLU A 69 13.38 -23.85 5.38
C GLU A 69 12.49 -23.79 6.63
N GLU A 70 13.08 -24.01 7.81
CA GLU A 70 12.38 -23.95 9.08
C GLU A 70 11.80 -22.55 9.25
N GLU A 71 10.53 -22.38 8.87
CA GLU A 71 9.80 -21.16 9.16
C GLU A 71 9.89 -20.93 10.67
N PRO A 72 10.40 -19.77 11.12
CA PRO A 72 10.64 -19.54 12.54
C PRO A 72 9.30 -19.56 13.27
N VAL A 73 9.02 -20.65 13.98
CA VAL A 73 7.82 -20.80 14.79
C VAL A 73 7.77 -19.69 15.84
N LEU A 74 6.90 -18.70 15.63
CA LEU A 74 6.76 -17.53 16.49
C LEU A 74 6.13 -17.92 17.82
N ARG A 75 6.94 -18.05 18.88
CA ARG A 75 6.47 -18.43 20.22
C ARG A 75 6.03 -17.20 21.03
N PRO A 76 4.85 -17.22 21.69
CA PRO A 76 4.42 -16.14 22.57
C PRO A 76 5.29 -16.07 23.82
N VAL A 77 5.85 -14.90 24.08
CA VAL A 77 6.69 -14.58 25.25
C VAL A 77 5.86 -13.84 26.28
N ARG A 78 6.08 -14.11 27.57
CA ARG A 78 5.43 -13.38 28.66
C ARG A 78 6.04 -11.99 28.80
N GLY A 79 5.18 -10.96 28.79
CA GLY A 79 5.59 -9.58 29.05
C GLY A 79 5.86 -9.30 30.51
N VAL A 80 6.70 -8.31 30.79
CA VAL A 80 6.95 -7.82 32.15
C VAL A 80 5.91 -6.77 32.51
N GLY A 81 5.40 -6.84 33.74
CA GLY A 81 4.43 -5.89 34.28
C GLY A 81 2.98 -6.23 33.92
N TYR A 82 2.12 -5.23 34.07
CA TYR A 82 0.68 -5.34 33.83
C TYR A 82 0.19 -4.21 32.96
N ILE A 83 -0.91 -4.45 32.25
CA ILE A 83 -1.53 -3.46 31.37
C ILE A 83 -3.00 -3.25 31.70
N ALA A 84 -3.44 -2.02 31.45
CA ALA A 84 -4.83 -1.61 31.38
C ALA A 84 -5.07 -1.02 29.98
N SER A 85 -6.29 -1.08 29.47
CA SER A 85 -6.63 -0.56 28.15
C SER A 85 -7.76 0.45 28.25
N SER A 86 -7.68 1.49 27.43
CA SER A 86 -8.80 2.39 27.17
C SER A 86 -8.83 2.68 25.67
N GLY A 87 -9.79 2.06 24.98
CA GLY A 87 -9.87 2.12 23.53
C GLY A 87 -8.60 1.57 22.87
N THR A 88 -7.92 2.41 22.09
CA THR A 88 -6.70 2.03 21.34
C THR A 88 -5.41 2.29 22.09
N VAL A 89 -5.46 2.71 23.35
CA VAL A 89 -4.29 3.00 24.16
C VAL A 89 -4.16 1.97 25.28
N LEU A 90 -2.96 1.43 25.43
CA LEU A 90 -2.56 0.61 26.55
C LEU A 90 -1.72 1.42 27.53
N SER A 91 -2.12 1.36 28.79
CA SER A 91 -1.42 1.92 29.93
C SER A 91 -0.72 0.79 30.68
N GLY A 92 0.60 0.86 30.75
CA GLY A 92 1.46 -0.13 31.39
C GLY A 92 1.88 0.28 32.80
N TYR A 93 1.92 -0.71 33.69
CA TYR A 93 2.36 -0.60 35.08
C TYR A 93 3.54 -1.56 35.31
N GLY A 94 4.73 -1.00 35.50
CA GLY A 94 5.96 -1.78 35.62
C GLY A 94 6.37 -2.50 34.33
N THR A 95 5.91 -2.01 33.18
CA THR A 95 6.18 -2.55 31.85
C THR A 95 7.46 -1.96 31.28
N ALA A 96 8.09 -2.68 30.36
CA ALA A 96 9.26 -2.21 29.60
C ALA A 96 8.99 -2.26 28.09
N PHE A 97 7.91 -1.59 27.65
CA PHE A 97 7.42 -1.70 26.27
C PHE A 97 8.49 -1.36 25.22
N THR A 98 9.36 -0.38 25.46
CA THR A 98 10.38 0.01 24.46
C THR A 98 11.46 -1.07 24.28
N LYS A 99 11.68 -1.92 25.29
CA LYS A 99 12.65 -3.02 25.24
C LYS A 99 12.03 -4.31 24.74
N GLU A 100 10.77 -4.56 25.09
CA GLU A 100 10.10 -5.84 24.84
C GLU A 100 9.41 -5.89 23.48
N LEU A 101 8.81 -4.78 23.06
CA LEU A 101 7.94 -4.68 21.91
C LEU A 101 8.52 -3.77 20.82
N ARG A 102 8.00 -3.92 19.60
CA ARG A 102 8.25 -3.05 18.45
C ARG A 102 6.95 -2.77 17.71
N HIS A 103 7.02 -1.81 16.79
CA HIS A 103 5.93 -1.61 15.83
C HIS A 103 5.68 -2.91 15.04
N GLY A 104 4.41 -3.28 14.90
CA GLY A 104 3.99 -4.51 14.23
C GLY A 104 3.91 -5.74 15.15
N ASP A 105 4.52 -5.73 16.34
CA ASP A 105 4.43 -6.86 17.26
C ASP A 105 2.99 -7.08 17.73
N GLN A 106 2.65 -8.32 18.08
CA GLN A 106 1.32 -8.68 18.51
C GLN A 106 1.28 -8.85 20.02
N ILE A 107 0.38 -8.13 20.70
CA ILE A 107 0.09 -8.30 22.12
C ILE A 107 -1.09 -9.25 22.26
N ILE A 108 -0.95 -10.24 23.13
CA ILE A 108 -1.97 -11.23 23.46
C ILE A 108 -2.34 -11.03 24.92
N ILE A 109 -3.64 -10.88 25.17
CA ILE A 109 -4.20 -10.80 26.52
C ILE A 109 -5.25 -11.89 26.72
N THR A 110 -5.49 -12.22 27.97
CA THR A 110 -6.67 -12.99 28.37
C THR A 110 -7.58 -12.04 29.14
N HIS A 111 -8.76 -11.75 28.59
CA HIS A 111 -9.66 -10.77 29.18
C HIS A 111 -10.19 -11.26 30.54
N PRO A 112 -10.20 -10.43 31.59
CA PRO A 112 -10.53 -10.89 32.95
C PRO A 112 -11.99 -11.31 33.11
N THR A 113 -12.92 -10.72 32.35
CA THR A 113 -14.36 -11.02 32.47
C THR A 113 -14.86 -12.06 31.47
N THR A 114 -14.32 -12.07 30.25
CA THR A 114 -14.79 -12.98 29.18
C THR A 114 -13.92 -14.23 29.08
N LEU A 115 -12.73 -14.23 29.71
CA LEU A 115 -11.71 -15.29 29.63
C LEU A 115 -11.26 -15.62 28.20
N MET A 116 -11.64 -14.80 27.22
CA MET A 116 -11.25 -14.98 25.84
C MET A 116 -9.85 -14.42 25.62
N GLU A 117 -9.08 -15.13 24.79
CA GLU A 117 -7.80 -14.62 24.32
C GLU A 117 -8.02 -13.66 23.16
N GLU A 118 -7.52 -12.44 23.30
CA GLU A 118 -7.54 -11.45 22.24
C GLU A 118 -6.12 -11.05 21.89
N SER A 119 -5.89 -10.83 20.61
CA SER A 119 -4.60 -10.41 20.10
C SER A 119 -4.74 -9.13 19.27
N ARG A 120 -3.86 -8.16 19.50
CA ARG A 120 -3.86 -6.84 18.84
C ARG A 120 -2.46 -6.47 18.42
N MET A 121 -2.36 -5.71 17.33
CA MET A 121 -1.08 -5.28 16.78
C MET A 121 -0.65 -3.96 17.40
N VAL A 122 0.62 -3.84 17.75
CA VAL A 122 1.22 -2.61 18.26
C VAL A 122 1.43 -1.64 17.10
N ARG A 123 0.70 -0.53 17.13
CA ARG A 123 0.79 0.54 16.13
C ARG A 123 1.92 1.50 16.43
N MET A 124 2.13 1.87 17.68
CA MET A 124 3.28 2.68 18.07
C MET A 124 3.55 2.57 19.57
N LEU A 125 4.82 2.76 19.93
CA LEU A 125 5.28 2.81 21.31
C LEU A 125 5.54 4.27 21.67
N LEU A 126 4.85 4.79 22.69
CA LEU A 126 5.03 6.16 23.16
C LEU A 126 6.07 6.22 24.27
N SER A 127 5.98 5.30 25.23
CA SER A 127 6.91 5.17 26.35
C SER A 127 6.86 3.74 26.90
N ASP A 128 7.70 3.44 27.89
CA ASP A 128 7.65 2.15 28.59
C ASP A 128 6.31 1.87 29.27
N MET A 129 5.51 2.92 29.54
CA MET A 129 4.21 2.85 30.20
C MET A 129 3.03 3.11 29.26
N SER A 130 3.26 3.42 27.99
CA SER A 130 2.17 3.74 27.07
C SER A 130 2.47 3.26 25.65
N CYS A 131 1.55 2.51 25.08
CA CYS A 131 1.58 2.15 23.67
C CYS A 131 0.19 2.22 23.04
N ALA A 132 0.15 2.44 21.73
CA ALA A 132 -1.07 2.44 20.96
C ALA A 132 -1.17 1.15 20.14
N ILE A 133 -2.37 0.58 20.12
CA ILE A 133 -2.73 -0.61 19.34
C ILE A 133 -3.55 -0.23 18.11
N ASP A 134 -3.65 -1.16 17.17
CA ASP A 134 -4.38 -1.00 15.91
C ASP A 134 -5.90 -0.89 16.10
N ALA A 135 -6.45 -1.71 17.00
CA ALA A 135 -7.87 -1.75 17.33
C ALA A 135 -8.08 -1.97 18.85
N PRO A 136 -9.17 -1.43 19.43
CA PRO A 136 -9.51 -1.69 20.82
C PRO A 136 -9.83 -3.17 21.05
N PHE A 137 -9.66 -3.64 22.28
CA PHE A 137 -10.17 -4.94 22.71
C PHE A 137 -11.71 -4.95 22.75
N SER A 138 -12.33 -6.13 22.83
CA SER A 138 -13.80 -6.22 22.91
C SER A 138 -14.38 -5.47 24.12
N SER A 139 -13.62 -5.41 25.21
CA SER A 139 -13.91 -4.64 26.40
C SER A 139 -12.61 -4.07 26.97
N ASP A 140 -12.70 -2.89 27.57
CA ASP A 140 -11.55 -2.21 28.16
C ASP A 140 -11.06 -2.94 29.43
N LEU A 141 -9.74 -3.08 29.55
CA LEU A 141 -9.09 -3.69 30.69
C LEU A 141 -9.01 -2.66 31.82
N LEU A 142 -9.99 -2.70 32.72
CA LEU A 142 -10.06 -1.84 33.88
C LEU A 142 -9.09 -2.26 35.00
N SER A 143 -8.77 -3.56 35.07
CA SER A 143 -7.83 -4.12 36.04
C SER A 143 -6.45 -4.32 35.43
N SER A 144 -5.42 -4.36 36.29
CA SER A 144 -4.06 -4.68 35.88
C SER A 144 -3.98 -6.13 35.38
N THR A 145 -3.87 -6.32 34.07
CA THR A 145 -3.85 -7.64 33.42
C THR A 145 -2.45 -7.99 32.94
N SER A 146 -2.07 -9.26 33.09
CA SER A 146 -0.81 -9.74 32.51
C SER A 146 -0.97 -9.96 31.01
N PHE A 147 0.09 -9.69 30.24
CA PHE A 147 0.08 -9.84 28.80
C PHE A 147 1.21 -10.76 28.32
N ARG A 148 1.00 -11.31 27.12
CA ARG A 148 2.01 -12.00 26.32
C ARG A 148 2.21 -11.22 25.03
N TYR A 149 3.32 -11.43 24.35
CA TYR A 149 3.55 -10.83 23.05
C TYR A 149 4.29 -11.80 22.12
N ILE A 150 4.05 -11.61 20.83
CA ILE A 150 4.76 -12.29 19.76
C ILE A 150 5.54 -11.22 19.02
N ARG A 151 6.86 -11.40 18.98
CA ARG A 151 7.72 -10.56 18.15
C ARG A 151 7.56 -11.00 16.72
N MET A 152 7.22 -10.06 15.85
CA MET A 152 7.31 -10.35 14.44
C MET A 152 8.79 -10.54 14.08
N PRO A 153 9.12 -11.55 13.28
CA PRO A 153 10.45 -11.63 12.72
C PRO A 153 10.64 -10.34 11.93
N LYS A 154 11.77 -9.67 12.12
CA LYS A 154 12.09 -8.53 11.28
C LYS A 154 12.19 -9.11 9.88
N GLN A 155 11.16 -8.90 9.07
CA GLN A 155 11.34 -8.86 7.63
C GLN A 155 12.52 -7.92 7.46
N GLU A 156 13.62 -8.41 6.89
CA GLU A 156 14.83 -7.64 6.61
C GLU A 156 14.51 -6.58 5.55
N GLU A 157 13.58 -5.67 5.85
CA GLU A 157 13.18 -4.60 4.98
C GLU A 157 13.80 -3.31 5.51
N GLU A 158 14.83 -2.93 4.77
CA GLU A 158 15.50 -1.65 4.78
C GLU A 158 16.25 -1.27 6.07
N THR A 159 17.49 -1.74 6.16
CA THR A 159 18.49 -1.05 6.97
C THR A 159 18.51 0.44 6.63
N GLU A 160 18.86 1.28 7.59
CA GLU A 160 18.96 2.74 7.38
C GLU A 160 19.82 3.10 6.14
N GLU A 161 20.73 2.22 5.76
CA GLU A 161 21.52 2.27 4.54
C GLU A 161 20.69 2.19 3.26
N THR A 162 19.70 1.30 3.15
CA THR A 162 18.86 1.23 1.95
C THR A 162 17.85 2.38 1.89
N ARG A 163 17.39 2.89 3.05
CA ARG A 163 16.59 4.13 3.12
C ARG A 163 17.41 5.34 2.71
N ALA A 164 18.64 5.45 3.18
CA ALA A 164 19.58 6.50 2.78
C ALA A 164 19.94 6.37 1.29
N ALA A 165 20.13 5.16 0.78
CA ALA A 165 20.40 4.91 -0.63
C ALA A 165 19.20 5.24 -1.52
N LYS A 166 17.97 4.88 -1.12
CA LYS A 166 16.74 5.28 -1.82
C LYS A 166 16.54 6.78 -1.77
N LYS A 167 16.80 7.43 -0.63
CA LYS A 167 16.73 8.88 -0.52
C LYS A 167 17.75 9.56 -1.44
N ARG A 168 19.02 9.14 -1.42
CA ARG A 168 20.06 9.65 -2.34
C ARG A 168 19.72 9.42 -3.80
N ARG A 169 19.11 8.27 -4.13
CA ARG A 169 18.66 7.97 -5.49
C ARG A 169 17.53 8.89 -5.92
N ASN A 170 16.53 9.11 -5.07
CA ASN A 170 15.44 10.02 -5.36
C ASN A 170 15.92 11.47 -5.45
N ASP A 171 16.81 11.90 -4.55
CA ASP A 171 17.41 13.23 -4.57
C ASP A 171 18.22 13.43 -5.87
N ALA A 172 19.00 12.44 -6.31
CA ALA A 172 19.73 12.50 -7.58
C ALA A 172 18.80 12.50 -8.82
N GLU A 173 17.69 11.76 -8.77
CA GLU A 173 16.68 11.73 -9.83
C GLU A 173 15.88 13.05 -9.89
N GLU A 174 15.61 13.65 -8.74
CA GLU A 174 14.97 14.95 -8.61
C GLU A 174 15.92 16.07 -9.08
N GLU A 175 17.20 16.02 -8.74
CA GLU A 175 18.22 16.95 -9.25
C GLU A 175 18.36 16.83 -10.78
N GLY A 176 18.42 15.61 -11.31
CA GLY A 176 18.46 15.36 -12.76
C GLY A 176 17.20 15.85 -13.48
N SER A 177 16.04 15.73 -12.84
CA SER A 177 14.75 16.19 -13.39
C SER A 177 14.57 17.71 -13.26
N ALA A 178 15.04 18.32 -12.18
CA ALA A 178 14.96 19.76 -11.92
C ALA A 178 15.88 20.59 -12.82
N LEU A 179 17.00 19.99 -13.27
CA LEU A 179 17.86 20.55 -14.33
C LEU A 179 17.19 20.52 -15.73
N GLY A 180 16.04 19.85 -15.87
CA GLY A 180 15.30 19.60 -17.12
C GLY A 180 14.64 20.78 -17.82
N THR A 181 14.88 22.04 -17.41
CA THR A 181 14.47 23.22 -18.20
C THR A 181 15.63 23.95 -18.89
N TYR A 182 16.89 23.69 -18.49
CA TYR A 182 18.05 24.34 -19.09
C TYR A 182 19.23 23.40 -19.39
N ALA A 183 19.24 22.17 -18.87
CA ALA A 183 20.39 21.26 -19.01
C ALA A 183 20.06 19.88 -19.59
N GLY A 184 18.80 19.61 -19.93
CA GLY A 184 18.34 18.26 -20.29
C GLY A 184 18.99 17.63 -21.54
N ASN A 185 19.79 18.37 -22.31
CA ASN A 185 20.50 17.76 -23.44
C ASN A 185 21.65 18.63 -24.01
N LEU A 186 22.53 19.21 -23.17
CA LEU A 186 23.78 19.88 -23.61
C LEU A 186 23.66 20.86 -24.82
N GLY A 187 22.52 21.55 -24.97
CA GLY A 187 22.26 22.46 -26.10
C GLY A 187 21.57 21.84 -27.33
N THR A 188 21.18 20.56 -27.29
CA THR A 188 20.50 19.88 -28.39
C THR A 188 18.97 19.90 -28.29
N THR A 189 18.37 20.43 -27.22
CA THR A 189 16.90 20.54 -27.12
C THR A 189 16.45 21.95 -26.78
N VAL A 190 15.56 22.51 -27.61
CA VAL A 190 15.00 23.86 -27.44
C VAL A 190 13.51 23.77 -27.16
N THR A 191 13.08 24.25 -25.99
CA THR A 191 11.66 24.39 -25.65
C THR A 191 11.15 25.77 -26.06
N LYS A 192 10.12 25.84 -26.92
CA LYS A 192 9.53 27.11 -27.37
C LYS A 192 8.01 27.12 -27.26
N ARG A 193 7.44 28.32 -27.11
CA ARG A 193 5.98 28.52 -27.01
C ARG A 193 5.37 28.84 -28.38
N VAL A 194 4.47 27.98 -28.85
CA VAL A 194 3.78 28.12 -30.15
C VAL A 194 2.28 28.31 -29.94
N LYS A 195 1.66 29.20 -30.72
CA LYS A 195 0.21 29.44 -30.65
C LYS A 195 -0.55 28.23 -31.21
N LYS A 196 -1.51 27.70 -30.45
CA LYS A 196 -2.37 26.60 -30.87
C LYS A 196 -3.32 27.10 -31.97
N ALA A 197 -3.40 26.38 -33.08
CA ALA A 197 -4.38 26.65 -34.12
C ALA A 197 -5.78 26.28 -33.57
N GLY A 198 -6.64 27.28 -33.36
CA GLY A 198 -8.02 27.09 -32.89
C GLY A 198 -8.69 28.41 -32.48
N ALA A 199 -10.02 28.43 -32.47
CA ALA A 199 -10.85 29.61 -32.21
C ALA A 199 -10.55 30.31 -30.86
N TYR A 200 -10.03 29.57 -29.88
CA TYR A 200 -9.74 30.06 -28.52
C TYR A 200 -8.25 30.35 -28.24
N GLY A 201 -7.38 30.39 -29.26
CA GLY A 201 -6.13 31.16 -29.22
C GLY A 201 -5.08 30.87 -28.12
N GLY A 202 -5.06 29.67 -27.52
CA GLY A 202 -4.09 29.30 -26.47
C GLY A 202 -2.65 29.05 -26.98
N TYR A 203 -1.72 28.82 -26.05
CA TYR A 203 -0.32 28.46 -26.35
C TYR A 203 -0.02 27.01 -25.98
N LYS A 204 0.93 26.39 -26.68
CA LYS A 204 1.49 25.07 -26.38
C LYS A 204 3.01 25.18 -26.29
N ILE A 205 3.61 24.51 -25.30
CA ILE A 205 5.07 24.34 -25.20
C ILE A 205 5.46 23.15 -26.07
N ILE A 206 6.40 23.35 -26.98
CA ILE A 206 6.94 22.33 -27.88
C ILE A 206 8.44 22.24 -27.61
N THR A 207 8.92 21.02 -27.38
CA THR A 207 10.35 20.71 -27.29
C THR A 207 10.82 20.21 -28.64
N GLU A 208 11.76 20.91 -29.26
CA GLU A 208 12.41 20.51 -30.50
C GLU A 208 13.83 20.03 -30.20
N SER A 209 14.16 18.82 -30.62
CA SER A 209 15.53 18.32 -30.64
C SER A 209 16.25 18.81 -31.89
N SER A 210 17.49 19.25 -31.75
CA SER A 210 18.41 19.66 -32.80
C SER A 210 19.58 18.69 -32.83
N ASP A 211 20.01 18.30 -34.02
CA ASP A 211 21.11 17.33 -34.19
C ASP A 211 22.49 17.92 -33.86
N ARG A 212 22.59 19.25 -33.74
CA ARG A 212 23.80 19.99 -33.38
C ARG A 212 23.63 20.61 -32.00
N GLU A 213 24.72 20.63 -31.23
CA GLU A 213 24.80 21.37 -29.96
C GLU A 213 24.70 22.87 -30.25
N LEU A 214 23.57 23.47 -29.90
CA LEU A 214 23.36 24.90 -30.03
C LEU A 214 23.96 25.61 -28.82
N THR A 215 24.72 26.66 -29.09
CA THR A 215 25.16 27.58 -28.05
C THR A 215 23.96 28.30 -27.43
N ARG A 216 24.15 28.84 -26.23
CA ARG A 216 23.08 29.55 -25.49
C ARG A 216 22.48 30.71 -26.30
N SER A 217 23.30 31.45 -27.05
CA SER A 217 22.86 32.52 -27.93
C SER A 217 21.98 31.99 -29.07
N GLU A 218 22.38 30.88 -29.71
CA GLU A 218 21.63 30.30 -30.82
C GLU A 218 20.28 29.74 -30.36
N MET A 219 20.20 29.14 -29.16
CA MET A 219 18.93 28.70 -28.59
C MET A 219 17.96 29.88 -28.35
N LEU A 220 18.47 31.03 -27.89
CA LEU A 220 17.67 32.25 -27.72
C LEU A 220 17.24 32.85 -29.06
N GLU A 221 18.08 32.79 -30.09
CA GLU A 221 17.70 33.21 -31.44
C GLU A 221 16.59 32.34 -32.03
N VAL A 222 16.65 31.01 -31.84
CA VAL A 222 15.60 30.09 -32.29
C VAL A 222 14.27 30.39 -31.59
N ARG A 223 14.31 30.71 -30.29
CA ARG A 223 13.10 31.04 -29.51
C ARG A 223 12.54 32.42 -29.84
N SER A 224 13.38 33.44 -29.98
CA SER A 224 12.93 34.80 -30.31
C SER A 224 12.29 34.92 -31.71
N LYS A 225 12.69 34.05 -32.65
CA LYS A 225 12.03 33.90 -33.96
C LYS A 225 10.62 33.32 -33.86
N ALA A 226 10.29 32.59 -32.79
CA ALA A 226 8.94 32.09 -32.55
C ALA A 226 8.01 33.20 -32.05
N LYS A 227 6.91 33.47 -32.77
CA LYS A 227 5.96 34.55 -32.44
C LYS A 227 5.42 34.50 -31.01
N GLY A 228 5.31 33.31 -30.41
CA GLY A 228 4.83 33.12 -29.04
C GLY A 228 5.90 33.33 -27.96
N ASP A 229 7.18 33.44 -28.33
CA ASP A 229 8.33 33.47 -27.43
C ASP A 229 9.33 34.60 -27.78
N ARG A 230 8.86 35.62 -28.52
CA ARG A 230 9.68 36.76 -29.00
C ARG A 230 10.36 37.58 -27.88
N HIS A 231 9.86 37.48 -26.65
CA HIS A 231 10.34 38.23 -25.49
C HIS A 231 11.04 37.34 -24.46
N CYS A 232 11.61 36.21 -24.87
CA CYS A 232 12.55 35.46 -24.05
C CYS A 232 13.92 36.18 -24.08
N TYR A 233 14.23 36.92 -23.02
CA TYR A 233 15.55 37.55 -22.79
C TYR A 233 16.33 36.75 -21.76
#